data_AF-A0A3B9YUF9-F1
#
_entry.id   AF-A0A3B9YUF9-F1
#
_cell.length_a   1.000
_cell.length_b   1.000
_cell.length_c   1.000
_cell.angle_alpha   90.00
_cell.angle_beta   90.00
_cell.angle_gamma   90.00
#
_symmetry.space_group_name_H-M   'P 1'
#
loop_
_entity.id
_entity.type
_entity.pdbx_description
1 polymer ?
#
loop_
_entity_poly.entity_id
_entity_poly.type
_entity_poly.pdbx_seq_one_letter_code
_entity_poly.pdbx_strand_id
1 'polypeptide(L)'
;PVIRQAMYAAMRMMGGQFVLGRTIDEALSRAREARPRGFRYSFDMLGEAAMTMEDAKRYLAAYHAAVGTVGAEAAKLKPASVFEADSISVKLSAIHPRFDYVKRDRLYKELLPDIVALGAKARALGIGLTVDAEEADRLDLTLDLFEAVSETSDLKGWEGLGLAVQAYQKRAVAVISWLQQLAKRQGRRIPVRLVKGAYW
;
A
#
# COMPACT_ATOMS: atom_id res chain seq x y z
N PRO A 1 17.23 27.83 -14.73
CA PRO A 1 15.97 27.48 -15.45
C PRO A 1 16.10 26.26 -16.39
N VAL A 2 17.11 26.27 -17.27
CA VAL A 2 17.35 25.20 -18.28
C VAL A 2 17.65 23.83 -17.65
N ILE A 3 18.52 23.78 -16.63
CA ILE A 3 18.87 22.52 -15.94
C ILE A 3 17.62 21.84 -15.35
N ARG A 4 16.72 22.60 -14.73
CA ARG A 4 15.47 22.08 -14.17
C ARG A 4 14.58 21.45 -15.24
N GLN A 5 14.45 22.09 -16.40
CA GLN A 5 13.67 21.57 -17.52
C GLN A 5 14.30 20.31 -18.13
N ALA A 6 15.63 20.29 -18.28
CA ALA A 6 16.36 19.12 -18.75
C ALA A 6 16.18 17.92 -17.80
N MET A 7 16.25 18.14 -16.49
CA MET A 7 15.95 17.11 -15.49
C MET A 7 14.51 16.59 -15.61
N TYR A 8 13.52 17.47 -15.76
CA TYR A 8 12.12 17.04 -15.95
C TYR A 8 11.93 16.20 -17.22
N ALA A 9 12.57 16.57 -18.32
CA ALA A 9 12.51 15.80 -19.56
C ALA A 9 13.15 14.41 -19.40
N ALA A 10 14.34 14.35 -18.79
CA ALA A 10 15.02 13.09 -18.53
C ALA A 10 14.20 12.17 -17.61
N MET A 11 13.64 12.71 -16.52
CA MET A 11 12.77 11.96 -15.61
C MET A 11 11.53 11.41 -16.32
N ARG A 12 10.88 12.19 -17.21
CA ARG A 12 9.72 11.72 -17.98
C ARG A 12 10.09 10.61 -18.95
N MET A 13 11.23 10.71 -19.63
CA MET A 13 11.70 9.68 -20.57
C MET A 13 12.02 8.37 -19.84
N MET A 14 12.78 8.43 -18.74
CA MET A 14 13.12 7.24 -17.96
C MET A 14 11.90 6.64 -17.25
N GLY A 15 11.02 7.50 -16.71
CA GLY A 15 9.81 7.07 -16.00
C GLY A 15 8.83 6.30 -16.89
N GLY A 16 8.81 6.56 -18.20
CA GLY A 16 7.93 5.84 -19.14
C GLY A 16 8.14 4.32 -19.17
N GLN A 17 9.30 3.83 -18.76
CA GLN A 17 9.59 2.38 -18.67
C GLN A 17 9.06 1.73 -17.38
N PHE A 18 8.85 2.53 -16.32
CA PHE A 18 8.47 2.04 -15.00
C PHE A 18 7.02 2.38 -14.62
N VAL A 19 6.41 3.35 -15.31
CA VAL A 19 5.04 3.81 -15.05
C VAL A 19 4.05 3.04 -15.93
N LEU A 20 3.26 2.16 -15.30
CA LEU A 20 2.26 1.36 -16.01
C LEU A 20 1.16 2.22 -16.63
N GLY A 21 0.76 3.33 -16.03
CA GLY A 21 -0.25 4.25 -16.56
C GLY A 21 -0.26 5.56 -15.78
N ARG A 22 -0.82 6.63 -16.38
CA ARG A 22 -0.93 7.95 -15.72
C ARG A 22 -2.15 8.03 -14.82
N THR A 23 -3.14 7.19 -15.09
CA THR A 23 -4.34 6.99 -14.28
C THR A 23 -4.51 5.51 -13.98
N ILE A 24 -5.31 5.20 -12.95
CA ILE A 24 -5.61 3.81 -12.60
C ILE A 24 -6.35 3.07 -13.74
N ASP A 25 -7.19 3.77 -14.50
CA ASP A 25 -7.90 3.21 -15.66
C ASP A 25 -6.94 2.83 -16.79
N GLU A 26 -5.96 3.69 -17.11
CA GLU A 26 -4.90 3.37 -18.09
C GLU A 26 -4.09 2.16 -17.64
N ALA A 27 -3.73 2.10 -16.37
CA ALA A 27 -2.95 1.01 -15.80
C ALA A 27 -3.72 -0.32 -15.83
N LEU A 28 -5.01 -0.32 -15.51
CA LEU A 28 -5.88 -1.49 -15.60
C LEU A 28 -6.09 -1.95 -17.04
N SER A 29 -6.25 -1.01 -17.99
CA SER A 29 -6.38 -1.35 -19.40
C SER A 29 -5.16 -2.12 -19.91
N ARG A 30 -3.95 -1.67 -19.54
CA ARG A 30 -2.69 -2.36 -19.89
C ARG A 30 -2.52 -3.68 -19.15
N ALA A 31 -2.94 -3.74 -17.88
CA ALA A 31 -2.88 -4.97 -17.09
C ALA A 31 -3.68 -6.13 -17.71
N ARG A 32 -4.78 -5.84 -18.43
CA ARG A 32 -5.61 -6.86 -19.12
C ARG A 32 -4.82 -7.72 -20.11
N GLU A 33 -3.80 -7.16 -20.75
CA GLU A 33 -3.01 -7.88 -21.77
C GLU A 33 -2.21 -9.04 -21.16
N ALA A 34 -1.74 -8.92 -19.92
CA ALA A 34 -0.95 -9.95 -19.25
C ALA A 34 -1.80 -10.94 -18.43
N ARG A 35 -3.05 -10.60 -18.09
CA ARG A 35 -3.93 -11.45 -17.26
C ARG A 35 -4.15 -12.86 -17.83
N PRO A 36 -4.38 -13.08 -19.15
CA PRO A 36 -4.51 -14.44 -19.70
C PRO A 36 -3.27 -15.32 -19.48
N ARG A 37 -2.11 -14.71 -19.22
CA ARG A 37 -0.86 -15.41 -18.90
C ARG A 37 -0.71 -15.71 -17.40
N GLY A 38 -1.74 -15.43 -16.60
CA GLY A 38 -1.75 -15.66 -15.15
C GLY A 38 -1.12 -14.56 -14.31
N PHE A 39 -0.75 -13.41 -14.89
CA PHE A 39 -0.22 -12.29 -14.12
C PHE A 39 -1.29 -11.62 -13.26
N ARG A 40 -0.85 -11.16 -12.09
CA ARG A 40 -1.62 -10.35 -11.13
C ARG A 40 -0.87 -9.05 -10.88
N TYR A 41 -1.61 -8.01 -10.53
CA TYR A 41 -1.06 -6.67 -10.34
C TYR A 41 -1.27 -6.17 -8.92
N SER A 42 -0.29 -5.42 -8.44
CA SER A 42 -0.46 -4.51 -7.31
C SER A 42 -0.19 -3.10 -7.82
N PHE A 43 -1.18 -2.21 -7.72
CA PHE A 43 -1.03 -0.84 -8.18
C PHE A 43 -0.45 0.02 -7.06
N ASP A 44 0.73 0.57 -7.32
CA ASP A 44 1.37 1.59 -6.46
C ASP A 44 0.94 2.97 -6.95
N MET A 45 0.19 3.69 -6.13
CA MET A 45 -0.18 5.07 -6.43
C MET A 45 1.00 5.97 -6.12
N LEU A 46 1.64 6.50 -7.16
CA LEU A 46 2.82 7.34 -7.02
C LEU A 46 2.51 8.61 -6.20
N GLY A 47 3.32 8.82 -5.17
CA GLY A 47 3.14 9.87 -4.18
C GLY A 47 3.56 9.37 -2.80
N GLU A 48 4.51 10.06 -2.19
CA GLU A 48 5.05 9.72 -0.87
C GLU A 48 5.43 11.00 -0.13
N ALA A 49 5.67 10.89 1.19
CA ALA A 49 6.12 11.99 2.03
C ALA A 49 5.29 13.27 1.86
N ALA A 50 4.00 13.20 2.20
CA ALA A 50 3.13 14.37 2.20
C ALA A 50 3.79 15.50 3.02
N MET A 51 3.90 16.70 2.47
CA MET A 51 4.51 17.83 3.20
C MET A 51 3.46 18.62 3.97
N THR A 52 2.20 18.56 3.51
CA THR A 52 1.07 19.25 4.11
C THR A 52 -0.10 18.29 4.33
N MET A 53 -1.05 18.69 5.18
CA MET A 53 -2.29 17.93 5.35
C MET A 53 -3.16 17.96 4.09
N GLU A 54 -3.03 18.99 3.26
CA GLU A 54 -3.70 19.06 1.96
C GLU A 54 -3.16 17.98 1.01
N ASP A 55 -1.82 17.81 0.97
CA ASP A 55 -1.21 16.73 0.20
C ASP A 55 -1.68 15.36 0.69
N ALA A 56 -1.68 15.15 2.01
CA ALA A 56 -2.13 13.90 2.62
C ALA A 56 -3.58 13.56 2.26
N LYS A 57 -4.49 14.53 2.35
CA LYS A 57 -5.89 14.37 1.93
C LYS A 57 -6.03 14.07 0.44
N ARG A 58 -5.22 14.72 -0.41
CA ARG A 58 -5.20 14.47 -1.85
C ARG A 58 -4.74 13.04 -2.15
N TYR A 59 -3.69 12.56 -1.50
CA TYR A 59 -3.21 11.18 -1.66
C TYR A 59 -4.22 10.16 -1.12
N LEU A 60 -4.82 10.41 0.04
CA LEU A 60 -5.85 9.54 0.60
C LEU A 60 -7.07 9.42 -0.34
N ALA A 61 -7.52 10.54 -0.91
CA ALA A 61 -8.60 10.54 -1.90
C ALA A 61 -8.20 9.74 -3.16
N ALA A 62 -6.96 9.86 -3.62
CA ALA A 62 -6.45 9.07 -4.74
C ALA A 62 -6.40 7.57 -4.43
N TYR A 63 -5.99 7.16 -3.22
CA TYR A 63 -6.04 5.78 -2.78
C TYR A 63 -7.48 5.24 -2.73
N HIS A 64 -8.42 6.00 -2.17
CA HIS A 64 -9.82 5.58 -2.17
C HIS A 64 -10.39 5.46 -3.58
N ALA A 65 -10.07 6.38 -4.49
CA ALA A 65 -10.48 6.29 -5.89
C ALA A 65 -9.90 5.03 -6.54
N ALA A 66 -8.59 4.78 -6.39
CA ALA A 66 -7.91 3.62 -6.92
C ALA A 66 -8.50 2.30 -6.40
N VAL A 67 -8.74 2.19 -5.09
CA VAL A 67 -9.42 1.02 -4.49
C VAL A 67 -10.81 0.81 -5.11
N GLY A 68 -11.56 1.88 -5.34
CA GLY A 68 -12.85 1.82 -6.02
C GLY A 68 -12.74 1.26 -7.44
N THR A 69 -11.81 1.79 -8.23
CA THR A 69 -11.62 1.41 -9.63
C THR A 69 -11.08 -0.02 -9.78
N VAL A 70 -10.07 -0.41 -8.98
CA VAL A 70 -9.54 -1.78 -8.99
C VAL A 70 -10.58 -2.78 -8.48
N GLY A 71 -11.34 -2.41 -7.45
CA GLY A 71 -12.45 -3.22 -6.94
C GLY A 71 -13.56 -3.46 -7.97
N ALA A 72 -13.94 -2.41 -8.70
CA ALA A 72 -14.93 -2.53 -9.78
C ALA A 72 -14.44 -3.44 -10.91
N GLU A 73 -13.14 -3.44 -11.21
CA GLU A 73 -12.56 -4.39 -12.18
C GLU A 73 -12.54 -5.82 -11.61
N ALA A 74 -12.13 -6.00 -10.35
CA ALA A 74 -12.15 -7.31 -9.69
C ALA A 74 -13.55 -7.94 -9.68
N ALA A 75 -14.60 -7.14 -9.45
CA ALA A 75 -15.99 -7.60 -9.52
C ALA A 75 -16.39 -8.19 -10.89
N LYS A 76 -15.80 -7.68 -11.99
CA LYS A 76 -16.02 -8.23 -13.34
C LYS A 76 -15.27 -9.54 -13.54
N LEU A 77 -14.05 -9.63 -13.00
CA LEU A 77 -13.17 -10.79 -13.12
C LEU A 77 -13.58 -11.95 -12.20
N LYS A 78 -14.27 -11.66 -11.09
CA LYS A 78 -14.74 -12.63 -10.09
C LYS A 78 -13.62 -13.58 -9.63
N PRO A 79 -12.51 -13.05 -9.07
CA PRO A 79 -11.43 -13.87 -8.55
C PRO A 79 -11.94 -14.82 -7.45
N ALA A 80 -11.39 -16.04 -7.37
CA ALA A 80 -11.86 -17.03 -6.39
C ALA A 80 -11.50 -16.65 -4.95
N SER A 81 -10.49 -15.78 -4.76
CA SER A 81 -10.09 -15.26 -3.46
C SER A 81 -9.39 -13.91 -3.59
N VAL A 82 -9.19 -13.22 -2.47
CA VAL A 82 -8.42 -11.96 -2.40
C VAL A 82 -6.97 -12.13 -2.89
N PHE A 83 -6.43 -13.34 -2.83
CA PHE A 83 -5.08 -13.64 -3.32
C PHE A 83 -4.99 -13.67 -4.84
N GLU A 84 -6.11 -13.91 -5.52
CA GLU A 84 -6.21 -13.92 -6.99
C GLU A 84 -6.64 -12.57 -7.58
N ALA A 85 -7.18 -11.69 -6.73
CA ALA A 85 -7.50 -10.33 -7.09
C ALA A 85 -6.23 -9.49 -7.29
N ASP A 86 -6.34 -8.47 -8.13
CA ASP A 86 -5.38 -7.37 -8.11
C ASP A 86 -5.48 -6.62 -6.76
N SER A 87 -4.43 -5.88 -6.40
CA SER A 87 -4.32 -5.20 -5.11
C SER A 87 -3.83 -3.76 -5.24
N ILE A 88 -3.88 -3.00 -4.15
CA ILE A 88 -3.27 -1.67 -4.02
C ILE A 88 -2.11 -1.74 -3.02
N SER A 89 -1.03 -0.99 -3.29
CA SER A 89 0.02 -0.71 -2.30
C SER A 89 -0.14 0.72 -1.77
N VAL A 90 0.02 0.92 -0.46
CA VAL A 90 -0.13 2.22 0.21
C VAL A 90 1.12 2.54 1.02
N LYS A 91 1.58 3.79 0.95
CA LYS A 91 2.66 4.33 1.79
C LYS A 91 2.04 5.17 2.90
N LEU A 92 2.43 4.93 4.15
CA LEU A 92 1.83 5.64 5.29
C LEU A 92 2.28 7.09 5.34
N SER A 93 3.51 7.38 4.90
CA SER A 93 3.99 8.76 4.76
C SER A 93 3.22 9.59 3.74
N ALA A 94 2.55 8.96 2.76
CA ALA A 94 1.74 9.66 1.77
C ALA A 94 0.44 10.21 2.37
N ILE A 95 -0.07 9.60 3.44
CA ILE A 95 -1.38 9.90 4.02
C ILE A 95 -1.29 10.60 5.38
N HIS A 96 -0.09 10.96 5.83
CA HIS A 96 0.08 11.87 6.95
C HIS A 96 1.40 12.65 6.86
N PRO A 97 1.39 13.99 7.00
CA PRO A 97 2.57 14.79 6.69
C PRO A 97 3.69 14.70 7.72
N ARG A 98 3.39 14.15 8.90
CA ARG A 98 4.34 13.98 10.01
C ARG A 98 4.35 12.52 10.46
N PHE A 99 4.65 11.62 9.53
CA PHE A 99 4.80 10.20 9.80
C PHE A 99 6.13 9.92 10.51
N ASP A 100 6.12 10.13 11.83
CA ASP A 100 7.27 10.10 12.72
C ASP A 100 6.83 9.51 14.07
N TYR A 101 7.66 8.64 14.65
CA TYR A 101 7.38 7.95 15.91
C TYR A 101 7.07 8.91 17.06
N VAL A 102 7.71 10.09 17.12
CA VAL A 102 7.41 11.07 18.19
C VAL A 102 6.00 11.67 18.11
N LYS A 103 5.27 11.40 17.02
CA LYS A 103 3.89 11.82 16.79
C LYS A 103 2.89 10.67 16.87
N ARG A 104 3.28 9.52 17.45
CA ARG A 104 2.43 8.33 17.59
C ARG A 104 0.99 8.63 18.01
N ASP A 105 0.77 9.34 19.12
CA ASP A 105 -0.60 9.64 19.60
C ASP A 105 -1.43 10.44 18.60
N ARG A 106 -0.78 11.34 17.85
CA ARG A 106 -1.43 12.10 16.78
C ARG A 106 -1.79 11.19 15.62
N LEU A 107 -0.90 10.29 15.22
CA LEU A 107 -1.13 9.32 14.14
C LEU A 107 -2.25 8.35 14.49
N TYR A 108 -2.37 7.92 15.74
CA TYR A 108 -3.52 7.10 16.18
C TYR A 108 -4.86 7.85 16.09
N LYS A 109 -4.86 9.17 16.19
CA LYS A 109 -6.07 10.00 16.07
C LYS A 109 -6.39 10.38 14.63
N GLU A 110 -5.36 10.68 13.83
CA GLU A 110 -5.51 11.24 12.49
C GLU A 110 -5.35 10.18 11.39
N LEU A 111 -4.33 9.33 11.47
CA LEU A 111 -3.95 8.40 10.41
C LEU A 111 -4.63 7.01 10.55
N LEU A 112 -4.73 6.49 11.77
CA LEU A 112 -5.32 5.16 12.00
C LEU A 112 -6.76 5.06 11.44
N PRO A 113 -7.69 6.00 11.67
CA PRO A 113 -9.02 5.95 11.09
C PRO A 113 -9.01 5.92 9.56
N ASP A 114 -8.11 6.67 8.93
CA ASP A 114 -7.99 6.73 7.47
C ASP A 114 -7.52 5.39 6.88
N ILE A 115 -6.54 4.73 7.51
CA ILE A 115 -6.09 3.40 7.06
C ILE A 115 -7.19 2.35 7.25
N VAL A 116 -7.92 2.40 8.37
CA VAL A 116 -9.04 1.50 8.65
C VAL A 116 -10.14 1.68 7.60
N ALA A 117 -10.52 2.92 7.28
CA ALA A 117 -11.52 3.21 6.27
C ALA A 117 -11.08 2.73 4.87
N LEU A 118 -9.81 2.92 4.51
CA LEU A 118 -9.25 2.43 3.25
C LEU A 118 -9.25 0.90 3.18
N GLY A 119 -8.82 0.23 4.26
CA GLY A 119 -8.82 -1.22 4.40
C GLY A 119 -10.23 -1.82 4.35
N ALA A 120 -11.19 -1.21 5.06
CA ALA A 120 -12.59 -1.62 5.03
C ALA A 120 -13.20 -1.52 3.63
N LYS A 121 -12.84 -0.46 2.88
CA LYS A 121 -13.25 -0.31 1.47
C LYS A 121 -12.63 -1.40 0.59
N ALA A 122 -11.33 -1.68 0.74
CA ALA A 122 -10.65 -2.74 -0.01
C ALA A 122 -11.25 -4.13 0.28
N ARG A 123 -11.54 -4.41 1.56
CA ARG A 123 -12.26 -5.62 2.01
C ARG A 123 -13.62 -5.76 1.33
N ALA A 124 -14.44 -4.71 1.38
CA ALA A 124 -15.78 -4.73 0.81
C ALA A 124 -15.77 -4.98 -0.71
N LEU A 125 -14.70 -4.56 -1.39
CA LEU A 125 -14.51 -4.75 -2.83
C LEU A 125 -13.72 -6.02 -3.20
N GLY A 126 -13.33 -6.84 -2.20
CA GLY A 126 -12.66 -8.12 -2.43
C GLY A 126 -11.24 -8.02 -3.00
N ILE A 127 -10.53 -6.90 -2.80
CA ILE A 127 -9.16 -6.70 -3.27
C ILE A 127 -8.17 -6.65 -2.10
N GLY A 128 -6.88 -6.86 -2.36
CA GLY A 128 -5.84 -6.74 -1.34
C GLY A 128 -5.36 -5.29 -1.13
N LEU A 129 -4.87 -5.00 0.08
CA LEU A 129 -4.19 -3.75 0.42
C LEU A 129 -2.86 -4.08 1.11
N THR A 130 -1.74 -3.70 0.49
CA THR A 130 -0.40 -3.90 1.07
C THR A 130 0.16 -2.58 1.59
N VAL A 131 0.53 -2.53 2.87
CA VAL A 131 1.30 -1.42 3.43
C VAL A 131 2.76 -1.58 2.99
N ASP A 132 3.29 -0.58 2.29
CA ASP A 132 4.69 -0.57 1.86
C ASP A 132 5.63 -0.29 3.04
N ALA A 133 6.84 -0.83 2.95
CA ALA A 133 7.91 -0.57 3.90
C ALA A 133 8.78 0.59 3.40
N GLU A 134 8.93 1.60 4.25
CA GLU A 134 9.63 2.85 3.96
C GLU A 134 11.00 2.85 4.69
N GLU A 135 11.44 3.99 5.23
CA GLU A 135 12.71 4.10 5.95
C GLU A 135 12.74 3.30 7.26
N ALA A 136 13.94 2.91 7.69
CA ALA A 136 14.13 1.99 8.81
C ALA A 136 13.67 2.53 10.17
N ASP A 137 13.72 3.85 10.38
CA ASP A 137 13.27 4.53 11.59
C ASP A 137 11.73 4.53 11.75
N ARG A 138 11.00 4.36 10.65
CA ARG A 138 9.53 4.26 10.63
C ARG A 138 9.01 2.86 10.90
N LEU A 139 9.86 1.83 10.89
CA LEU A 139 9.44 0.43 11.01
C LEU A 139 8.56 0.20 12.24
N ASP A 140 9.00 0.61 13.43
CA ASP A 140 8.29 0.32 14.67
C ASP A 140 6.90 0.98 14.69
N LEU A 141 6.79 2.22 14.18
CA LEU A 141 5.51 2.91 14.01
C LEU A 141 4.60 2.21 12.99
N THR A 142 5.15 1.72 11.88
CA THR A 142 4.41 0.95 10.88
C THR A 142 3.86 -0.33 11.48
N LEU A 143 4.63 -1.06 12.31
CA LEU A 143 4.16 -2.28 12.97
C LEU A 143 3.04 -1.97 13.97
N ASP A 144 3.18 -0.93 14.79
CA ASP A 144 2.17 -0.45 15.74
C ASP A 144 0.83 -0.15 15.05
N LEU A 145 0.88 0.63 13.96
CA LEU A 145 -0.32 0.98 13.20
C LEU A 145 -0.89 -0.22 12.45
N PHE A 146 -0.05 -1.07 11.87
CA PHE A 146 -0.48 -2.27 11.17
C PHE A 146 -1.25 -3.20 12.12
N GLU A 147 -0.72 -3.44 13.32
CA GLU A 147 -1.42 -4.22 14.36
C GLU A 147 -2.74 -3.57 14.74
N ALA A 148 -2.74 -2.27 15.07
CA ALA A 148 -3.97 -1.56 15.43
C ALA A 148 -5.06 -1.61 14.34
N VAL A 149 -4.68 -1.42 13.07
CA VAL A 149 -5.58 -1.54 11.90
C VAL A 149 -6.12 -2.96 11.80
N SER A 150 -5.23 -3.94 11.94
CA SER A 150 -5.56 -5.35 11.79
C SER A 150 -6.55 -5.84 12.87
N GLU A 151 -6.52 -5.27 14.07
CA GLU A 151 -7.39 -5.67 15.18
C GLU A 151 -8.80 -5.05 15.15
N THR A 152 -9.05 -4.11 14.24
CA THR A 152 -10.37 -3.48 14.15
C THR A 152 -11.45 -4.46 13.67
N SER A 153 -12.68 -4.28 14.16
CA SER A 153 -13.84 -5.07 13.75
C SER A 153 -14.12 -4.98 12.26
N ASP A 154 -13.82 -3.84 11.65
CA ASP A 154 -14.07 -3.56 10.22
C ASP A 154 -13.23 -4.46 9.30
N LEU A 155 -12.08 -4.94 9.78
CA LEU A 155 -11.17 -5.80 9.04
C LEU A 155 -11.23 -7.26 9.50
N LYS A 156 -12.09 -7.61 10.46
CA LYS A 156 -12.18 -8.97 11.01
C LYS A 156 -12.45 -10.01 9.92
N GLY A 157 -11.66 -11.09 9.94
CA GLY A 157 -11.78 -12.22 9.00
C GLY A 157 -11.32 -11.93 7.56
N TRP A 158 -10.83 -10.72 7.26
CA TRP A 158 -10.30 -10.40 5.94
C TRP A 158 -8.82 -10.75 5.84
N GLU A 159 -8.44 -11.50 4.80
CA GLU A 159 -7.06 -11.95 4.57
C GLU A 159 -6.31 -11.09 3.52
N GLY A 160 -6.84 -9.91 3.19
CA GLY A 160 -6.27 -9.03 2.17
C GLY A 160 -5.35 -7.92 2.70
N LEU A 161 -5.24 -7.74 4.01
CA LEU A 161 -4.34 -6.75 4.62
C LEU A 161 -2.91 -7.32 4.70
N GLY A 162 -2.01 -6.80 3.87
CA GLY A 162 -0.62 -7.25 3.78
C GLY A 162 0.41 -6.19 4.18
N LEU A 163 1.64 -6.65 4.40
CA LEU A 163 2.79 -5.81 4.76
C LEU A 163 4.02 -6.18 3.93
N ALA A 164 4.74 -5.18 3.44
CA ALA A 164 6.06 -5.38 2.86
C ALA A 164 7.14 -5.49 3.95
N VAL A 165 8.11 -6.40 3.76
CA VAL A 165 9.23 -6.61 4.70
C VAL A 165 10.54 -6.55 3.94
N GLN A 166 11.45 -5.69 4.40
CA GLN A 166 12.74 -5.45 3.74
C GLN A 166 13.84 -6.34 4.34
N ALA A 167 14.28 -7.33 3.58
CA ALA A 167 15.26 -8.35 3.97
C ALA A 167 16.67 -7.79 4.21
N TYR A 168 16.99 -6.59 3.71
CA TYR A 168 18.25 -5.91 3.99
C TYR A 168 18.37 -5.40 5.43
N GLN A 169 17.27 -5.36 6.20
CA GLN A 169 17.29 -4.95 7.59
C GLN A 169 17.62 -6.16 8.46
N LYS A 170 18.53 -5.98 9.42
CA LYS A 170 18.85 -7.01 10.43
C LYS A 170 17.61 -7.47 11.23
N ARG A 171 16.58 -6.62 11.31
CA ARG A 171 15.30 -6.89 12.00
C ARG A 171 14.32 -7.74 11.18
N ALA A 172 14.57 -8.02 9.89
CA ALA A 172 13.59 -8.67 9.01
C ALA A 172 13.06 -10.02 9.56
N VAL A 173 13.94 -10.87 10.08
CA VAL A 173 13.55 -12.17 10.68
C VAL A 173 12.63 -11.97 11.90
N ALA A 174 12.93 -10.97 12.74
CA ALA A 174 12.10 -10.65 13.90
C ALA A 174 10.72 -10.14 13.46
N VAL A 175 10.64 -9.31 12.40
CA VAL A 175 9.37 -8.84 11.82
C VAL A 175 8.54 -10.02 11.29
N ILE A 176 9.15 -10.98 10.60
CA ILE A 176 8.44 -12.19 10.13
C ILE A 176 7.92 -13.02 11.31
N SER A 177 8.72 -13.19 12.37
CA SER A 177 8.27 -13.89 13.58
C SER A 177 7.10 -13.17 14.26
N TRP A 178 7.15 -11.84 14.32
CA TRP A 178 6.07 -11.02 14.86
C TRP A 178 4.79 -11.13 14.00
N LEU A 179 4.89 -11.05 12.67
CA LEU A 179 3.76 -11.25 11.74
C LEU A 179 3.14 -12.64 11.90
N GLN A 180 3.95 -13.68 12.09
CA GLN A 180 3.46 -15.03 12.35
C GLN A 180 2.63 -15.10 13.65
N GLN A 181 3.10 -14.44 14.71
CA GLN A 181 2.38 -14.37 15.98
C GLN A 181 1.06 -13.60 15.83
N LEU A 182 1.08 -12.46 15.14
CA LEU A 182 -0.11 -11.66 14.84
C LEU A 182 -1.15 -12.47 14.04
N ALA A 183 -0.72 -13.15 12.98
CA ALA A 183 -1.57 -14.02 12.17
C ALA A 183 -2.23 -15.14 13.00
N LYS A 184 -1.47 -15.79 13.88
CA LYS A 184 -1.99 -16.80 14.81
C LYS A 184 -3.02 -16.20 15.77
N ARG A 185 -2.71 -15.05 16.38
CA ARG A 185 -3.59 -14.37 17.35
C ARG A 185 -4.93 -13.98 16.74
N GLN A 186 -4.92 -13.59 15.46
CA GLN A 186 -6.11 -13.16 14.73
C GLN A 186 -6.81 -14.29 13.95
N GLY A 187 -6.21 -15.49 13.89
CA GLY A 187 -6.78 -16.64 13.19
C GLY A 187 -6.96 -16.42 11.69
N ARG A 188 -6.04 -15.69 11.04
CA ARG A 188 -6.11 -15.35 9.61
C ARG A 188 -4.74 -15.30 8.94
N ARG A 189 -4.71 -15.42 7.62
CA ARG A 189 -3.50 -15.20 6.82
C ARG A 189 -3.20 -13.71 6.68
N ILE A 190 -1.91 -13.37 6.68
CA ILE A 190 -1.38 -12.04 6.38
C ILE A 190 -0.49 -12.17 5.13
N PRO A 191 -0.83 -11.55 3.99
CA PRO A 191 0.06 -11.46 2.85
C PRO A 191 1.35 -10.70 3.20
N VAL A 192 2.50 -11.29 2.90
CA VAL A 192 3.81 -10.68 3.16
C VAL A 192 4.57 -10.51 1.86
N ARG A 193 4.91 -9.26 1.50
CA ARG A 193 5.78 -8.96 0.37
C ARG A 193 7.22 -8.88 0.85
N LEU A 194 7.97 -9.98 0.74
CA LEU A 194 9.39 -9.99 1.08
C LEU A 194 10.21 -9.37 -0.06
N VAL A 195 10.94 -8.30 0.24
CA VAL A 195 11.80 -7.57 -0.72
C VAL A 195 13.21 -7.43 -0.18
N LYS A 196 14.20 -7.05 -1.01
CA LYS A 196 15.51 -6.65 -0.48
C LYS A 196 15.38 -5.34 0.33
N GLY A 197 14.96 -4.26 -0.34
CA GLY A 197 14.83 -2.91 0.21
C GLY A 197 15.18 -1.88 -0.86
N ALA A 198 14.58 -0.68 -0.79
CA ALA A 198 14.76 0.38 -1.79
C ALA A 198 15.51 1.62 -1.27
N TYR A 199 15.86 1.63 0.02
CA TYR A 199 16.48 2.75 0.73
C TYR A 199 17.74 2.28 1.47
N TRP A 200 18.74 1.75 0.74
CA TRP A 200 19.95 1.15 1.33
C TRP A 200 20.99 2.22 1.70
#